data_AF-A0A510DTY5-F1
#
_entry.id   AF-A0A510DTY5-F1
#
_cell.length_a   1.000
_cell.length_b   1.000
_cell.length_c   1.000
_cell.angle_alpha   90.00
_cell.angle_beta   90.00
_cell.angle_gamma   90.00
#
_symmetry.space_group_name_H-M   'P 1'
#
loop_
_entity.id
_entity.type
_entity.pdbx_description
1 polymer ?
#
loop_
_entity_poly.entity_id
_entity_poly.type
_entity_poly.pdbx_seq_one_letter_code
_entity_poly.pdbx_strand_id
1 'polypeptide(L)'
;MRTLFLYSPMLKRYENDYMDSSKGWKPISVTGTSCAFNCKHCGKRVLEGMADGSTQSSFEREFMEAVMRGDEGVILSGGSTGRGDVPVWKYSELTRKYSNKMTIIAHTGVVKSDEIAKKFKDAGVRIALLDMVGDDETIRDVLGQPFTVEDYLNSFKYLKGAGMKVTPHVIVGLSKRGVEGDLHALDLLKEVSPDAVIVVGLMPLVGTKMQDFRQPSPQEMEAVIRKARDEFDVPVMLGCARPRGSSYLRVEKFAVDYGIDGIAFPEEETIEYARGRREIHLSSACCGNVVQDILRV
;
A
#
# COMPACT_ATOMS: atom_id res chain seq x y z
N MET A 1 1.97 14.16 -21.94
CA MET A 1 2.25 13.09 -20.96
C MET A 1 1.47 13.39 -19.69
N ARG A 2 1.03 12.37 -18.95
CA ARG A 2 0.28 12.55 -17.69
C ARG A 2 1.18 13.21 -16.63
N THR A 3 0.61 14.01 -15.74
CA THR A 3 1.30 14.52 -14.53
C THR A 3 1.87 13.33 -13.74
N LEU A 4 3.05 13.49 -13.15
CA LEU A 4 3.70 12.50 -12.29
C LEU A 4 3.50 12.89 -10.83
N PHE A 5 2.89 12.01 -10.04
CA PHE A 5 2.64 12.24 -8.62
C PHE A 5 3.75 11.59 -7.78
N LEU A 6 4.43 12.40 -6.97
CA LEU A 6 5.54 11.97 -6.13
C LEU A 6 5.12 12.04 -4.66
N TYR A 7 5.31 10.94 -3.92
CA TYR A 7 4.78 10.79 -2.57
C TYR A 7 5.87 10.58 -1.53
N SER A 8 5.80 11.28 -0.40
CA SER A 8 6.68 11.07 0.75
C SER A 8 5.90 11.02 2.07
N PRO A 9 5.13 9.95 2.34
CA PRO A 9 4.46 9.79 3.63
C PRO A 9 5.47 9.59 4.77
N MET A 10 5.03 9.74 6.02
CA MET A 10 5.89 9.58 7.21
C MET A 10 6.07 8.09 7.58
N LEU A 11 6.50 7.26 6.62
CA LEU A 11 6.74 5.82 6.79
C LEU A 11 8.19 5.49 7.15
N LYS A 12 9.13 6.33 6.72
CA LYS A 12 10.57 6.21 6.97
C LYS A 12 11.18 7.59 6.92
N ARG A 13 12.38 7.75 7.48
CA ARG A 13 13.17 8.97 7.28
C ARG A 13 13.53 9.08 5.80
N TYR A 14 13.07 10.16 5.19
CA TYR A 14 13.33 10.54 3.81
C TYR A 14 13.24 12.06 3.72
N GLU A 15 14.33 12.67 3.26
CA GLU A 15 14.48 14.12 3.14
C GLU A 15 15.46 14.36 1.99
N ASN A 16 15.07 15.25 1.08
CA ASN A 16 15.92 15.80 0.02
C ASN A 16 15.50 17.24 -0.24
N ASP A 17 16.11 17.89 -1.23
CA ASP A 17 15.86 19.29 -1.58
C ASP A 17 14.40 19.60 -1.99
N TYR A 18 13.58 18.57 -2.22
CA TYR A 18 12.21 18.71 -2.73
C TYR A 18 11.13 18.23 -1.76
N MET A 19 11.43 17.25 -0.93
CA MET A 19 10.44 16.52 -0.15
C MET A 19 10.99 16.14 1.22
N ASP A 20 10.13 16.26 2.24
CA ASP A 20 10.43 15.91 3.62
C ASP A 20 9.28 15.06 4.19
N SER A 21 9.58 13.79 4.45
CA SER A 21 8.63 12.83 5.02
C SER A 21 8.14 13.17 6.42
N SER A 22 8.81 14.06 7.17
CA SER A 22 8.34 14.51 8.49
C SER A 22 7.02 15.28 8.42
N LYS A 23 6.69 15.80 7.24
CA LYS A 23 5.42 16.48 6.90
C LYS A 23 4.39 15.53 6.29
N GLY A 24 4.70 14.24 6.25
CA GLY A 24 3.91 13.19 5.63
C GLY A 24 2.82 12.62 6.55
N TRP A 25 1.86 11.89 5.96
CA TRP A 25 0.88 11.15 6.75
C TRP A 25 1.56 10.00 7.51
N LYS A 26 1.34 9.95 8.83
CA LYS A 26 1.90 8.92 9.73
C LYS A 26 0.96 7.71 9.78
N PRO A 27 1.46 6.47 9.60
CA PRO A 27 0.64 5.28 9.70
C PRO A 27 0.32 4.97 11.18
N ILE A 28 -0.94 4.64 11.46
CA ILE A 28 -1.41 4.24 12.78
C ILE A 28 -1.78 2.75 12.75
N SER A 29 -1.13 1.95 13.59
CA SER A 29 -1.46 0.54 13.75
C SER A 29 -2.56 0.35 14.79
N VAL A 30 -3.76 -0.09 14.37
CA VAL A 30 -4.92 -0.36 15.25
C VAL A 30 -4.77 -1.60 16.13
N THR A 31 -3.66 -2.33 15.97
CA THR A 31 -3.32 -3.51 16.78
C THR A 31 -1.91 -3.43 17.37
N GLY A 32 -1.24 -2.28 17.25
CA GLY A 32 0.17 -2.13 17.65
C GLY A 32 1.04 -3.11 16.85
N THR A 33 1.82 -3.94 17.51
CA THR A 33 2.65 -4.98 16.86
C THR A 33 1.99 -6.36 16.81
N SER A 34 0.74 -6.50 17.24
CA SER A 34 0.04 -7.79 17.28
C SER A 34 -0.50 -8.18 15.91
N CYS A 35 -0.18 -9.40 15.46
CA CYS A 35 -0.70 -10.03 14.24
C CYS A 35 -0.85 -11.54 14.44
N ALA A 36 -1.95 -12.12 13.94
CA ALA A 36 -2.24 -13.54 14.08
C ALA A 36 -1.36 -14.44 13.19
N PHE A 37 -0.96 -13.98 12.00
CA PHE A 37 -0.32 -14.85 11.00
C PHE A 37 1.21 -14.88 11.06
N ASN A 38 1.85 -13.81 11.57
CA ASN A 38 3.31 -13.75 11.71
C ASN A 38 4.07 -14.20 10.44
N CYS A 39 3.65 -13.68 9.28
CA CYS A 39 4.13 -14.08 7.95
C CYS A 39 5.66 -14.14 7.89
N LYS A 40 6.24 -15.10 7.15
CA LYS A 40 7.69 -15.28 7.07
C LYS A 40 8.44 -14.04 6.55
N HIS A 41 7.80 -13.27 5.67
CA HIS A 41 8.41 -12.09 5.03
C HIS A 41 8.46 -10.87 5.97
N CYS A 42 7.44 -10.65 6.80
CA CYS A 42 7.38 -9.46 7.66
C CYS A 42 7.68 -9.76 9.12
N GLY A 43 7.34 -10.94 9.63
CA GLY A 43 7.53 -11.32 11.03
C GLY A 43 7.00 -10.29 12.04
N LYS A 44 5.93 -9.55 11.69
CA LYS A 44 5.39 -8.38 12.44
C LYS A 44 6.29 -7.15 12.49
N ARG A 45 7.53 -7.23 11.98
CA ARG A 45 8.53 -6.14 12.01
C ARG A 45 8.03 -4.87 11.33
N VAL A 46 7.23 -5.00 10.27
CA VAL A 46 6.62 -3.85 9.58
C VAL A 46 5.73 -2.99 10.49
N LEU A 47 5.16 -3.56 11.54
CA LEU A 47 4.29 -2.85 12.49
C LEU A 47 5.08 -2.02 13.50
N GLU A 48 6.36 -2.35 13.74
CA GLU A 48 7.21 -1.67 14.73
C GLU A 48 7.51 -0.22 14.35
N GLY A 49 7.47 0.11 13.07
CA GLY A 49 7.67 1.47 12.56
C GLY A 49 6.40 2.33 12.56
N MET A 50 5.24 1.80 12.97
CA MET A 50 3.97 2.52 12.96
C MET A 50 3.65 3.16 14.31
N ALA A 51 2.84 4.21 14.31
CA ALA A 51 2.28 4.75 15.54
C ALA A 51 1.38 3.72 16.23
N ASP A 52 1.54 3.54 17.54
CA ASP A 52 0.75 2.56 18.28
C ASP A 52 -0.66 3.10 18.59
N GLY A 53 -1.64 2.64 17.81
CA GLY A 53 -3.07 2.87 18.02
C GLY A 53 -3.80 1.64 18.56
N SER A 54 -3.13 0.74 19.28
CA SER A 54 -3.74 -0.52 19.79
C SER A 54 -4.78 -0.34 20.89
N THR A 55 -4.83 0.84 21.53
CA THR A 55 -5.78 1.18 22.60
C THR A 55 -6.62 2.39 22.21
N GLN A 56 -7.77 2.59 22.86
CA GLN A 56 -8.61 3.76 22.59
C GLN A 56 -7.85 5.08 22.80
N SER A 57 -7.15 5.21 23.93
CA SER A 57 -6.42 6.43 24.29
C SER A 57 -5.23 6.68 23.37
N SER A 58 -4.47 5.64 23.01
CA SER A 58 -3.34 5.79 22.10
C SER A 58 -3.80 6.10 20.67
N PHE A 59 -4.86 5.44 20.18
CA PHE A 59 -5.45 5.73 18.87
C PHE A 59 -5.97 7.17 18.79
N GLU A 60 -6.77 7.60 19.77
CA GLU A 60 -7.28 8.98 19.84
C GLU A 60 -6.15 10.00 19.81
N ARG A 61 -5.08 9.79 20.58
CA ARG A 61 -3.92 10.68 20.59
C ARG A 61 -3.28 10.81 19.20
N GLU A 62 -2.90 9.70 18.57
CA GLU A 62 -2.21 9.73 17.27
C GLU A 62 -3.12 10.26 16.16
N PHE A 63 -4.41 9.90 16.18
CA PHE A 63 -5.39 10.39 15.20
C PHE A 63 -5.62 11.89 15.35
N MET A 64 -5.79 12.38 16.58
CA MET A 64 -5.99 13.80 16.84
C MET A 64 -4.72 14.63 16.58
N GLU A 65 -3.53 14.05 16.75
CA GLU A 65 -2.28 14.68 16.32
C GLU A 65 -2.28 14.95 14.81
N ALA A 66 -2.69 13.97 13.99
CA ALA A 66 -2.83 14.17 12.55
C ALA A 66 -3.86 15.27 12.20
N VAL A 67 -5.00 15.30 12.90
CA VAL A 67 -6.00 16.38 12.77
C VAL A 67 -5.39 17.75 13.10
N MET A 68 -4.67 17.87 14.22
CA MET A 68 -4.08 19.14 14.67
C MET A 68 -2.95 19.61 13.76
N ARG A 69 -2.20 18.69 13.15
CA ARG A 69 -1.19 19.02 12.12
C ARG A 69 -1.82 19.50 10.82
N GLY A 70 -3.11 19.29 10.62
CA GLY A 70 -3.84 19.66 9.40
C GLY A 70 -3.63 18.65 8.28
N ASP A 71 -3.34 17.39 8.59
CA ASP A 71 -3.22 16.35 7.58
C ASP A 71 -4.55 16.19 6.82
N GLU A 72 -4.49 16.08 5.49
CA GLU A 72 -5.67 15.85 4.64
C GLU A 72 -6.19 14.40 4.71
N GLY A 73 -5.47 13.52 5.41
CA GLY A 73 -5.81 12.11 5.52
C GLY A 73 -4.98 11.36 6.56
N VAL A 74 -5.37 10.11 6.80
CA VAL A 74 -4.67 9.19 7.69
C VAL A 74 -4.57 7.81 7.05
N ILE A 75 -3.54 7.07 7.45
CA ILE A 75 -3.32 5.69 7.02
C ILE A 75 -3.51 4.80 8.24
N LEU A 76 -4.59 4.04 8.24
CA LEU A 76 -4.84 3.02 9.24
C LEU A 76 -4.28 1.69 8.74
N SER A 77 -3.61 0.97 9.62
CA SER A 77 -3.07 -0.36 9.34
C SER A 77 -3.07 -1.18 10.62
N GLY A 78 -2.44 -2.33 10.59
CA GLY A 78 -2.28 -3.20 11.75
C GLY A 78 -2.03 -4.63 11.34
N GLY A 79 -1.76 -5.46 12.33
CA GLY A 79 -1.75 -6.89 12.12
C GLY A 79 -3.16 -7.45 12.00
N SER A 80 -3.31 -8.42 11.10
CA SER A 80 -4.56 -9.14 10.92
C SER A 80 -4.98 -9.90 12.18
N THR A 81 -6.29 -9.93 12.43
CA THR A 81 -6.91 -10.87 13.35
C THR A 81 -6.85 -12.29 12.77
N GLY A 82 -7.22 -13.29 13.58
CA GLY A 82 -7.31 -14.68 13.10
C GLY A 82 -8.33 -14.90 11.97
N ARG A 83 -9.22 -13.92 11.70
CA ARG A 83 -10.16 -13.97 10.57
C ARG A 83 -9.59 -13.43 9.26
N GLY A 84 -8.43 -12.77 9.28
CA GLY A 84 -7.84 -12.12 8.10
C GLY A 84 -7.85 -10.59 8.16
N ASP A 85 -8.89 -10.02 8.75
CA ASP A 85 -9.17 -8.59 8.80
C ASP A 85 -8.25 -7.79 9.74
N VAL A 86 -8.04 -6.51 9.42
CA VAL A 86 -7.48 -5.50 10.32
C VAL A 86 -8.65 -4.70 10.92
N PRO A 87 -8.87 -4.72 12.24
CA PRO A 87 -10.15 -4.33 12.83
C PRO A 87 -10.25 -2.81 13.08
N VAL A 88 -10.11 -2.00 12.03
CA VAL A 88 -10.12 -0.52 12.15
C VAL A 88 -11.45 0.02 12.66
N TRP A 89 -12.54 -0.72 12.49
CA TRP A 89 -13.89 -0.33 12.95
C TRP A 89 -14.01 -0.24 14.47
N LYS A 90 -13.04 -0.75 15.24
CA LYS A 90 -12.94 -0.51 16.69
C LYS A 90 -13.00 0.98 17.04
N TYR A 91 -12.54 1.84 16.12
CA TYR A 91 -12.47 3.29 16.31
C TYR A 91 -13.46 4.06 15.45
N SER A 92 -14.51 3.38 14.96
CA SER A 92 -15.52 3.95 14.05
C SER A 92 -16.18 5.21 14.58
N GLU A 93 -16.36 5.34 15.90
CA GLU A 93 -16.95 6.54 16.49
C GLU A 93 -16.10 7.79 16.21
N LEU A 94 -14.77 7.69 16.35
CA LEU A 94 -13.85 8.79 16.08
C LEU A 94 -13.67 8.99 14.57
N THR A 95 -13.32 7.94 13.85
CA THR A 95 -12.98 8.03 12.43
C THR A 95 -14.15 8.54 11.59
N ARG A 96 -15.38 8.13 11.90
CA ARG A 96 -16.58 8.62 11.21
C ARG A 96 -16.80 10.11 11.39
N LYS A 97 -16.49 10.70 12.57
CA LYS A 97 -16.61 12.16 12.81
C LYS A 97 -15.74 12.98 11.85
N TYR A 98 -14.65 12.41 11.37
CA TYR A 98 -13.68 13.07 10.48
C TYR A 98 -13.71 12.57 9.03
N SER A 99 -14.53 11.56 8.71
CA SER A 99 -14.58 10.96 7.37
C SER A 99 -14.97 11.91 6.21
N ASN A 100 -15.62 13.04 6.50
CA ASN A 100 -15.92 14.09 5.53
C ASN A 100 -14.84 15.18 5.44
N LYS A 101 -13.86 15.17 6.34
CA LYS A 101 -12.79 16.18 6.45
C LYS A 101 -11.41 15.62 6.13
N MET A 102 -11.22 14.31 6.30
CA MET A 102 -9.97 13.61 6.08
C MET A 102 -10.21 12.36 5.24
N THR A 103 -9.29 12.08 4.33
CA THR A 103 -9.26 10.81 3.60
C THR A 103 -8.73 9.71 4.51
N ILE A 104 -9.59 8.74 4.85
CA ILE A 104 -9.19 7.58 5.64
C ILE A 104 -8.84 6.43 4.71
N ILE A 105 -7.57 6.08 4.67
CA ILE A 105 -7.03 4.94 3.94
C ILE A 105 -6.77 3.82 4.93
N ALA A 106 -7.15 2.58 4.60
CA ALA A 106 -6.91 1.45 5.49
C ALA A 106 -6.28 0.25 4.78
N HIS A 107 -5.23 -0.34 5.37
CA HIS A 107 -4.89 -1.74 5.08
C HIS A 107 -5.92 -2.62 5.76
N THR A 108 -6.64 -3.40 4.97
CA THR A 108 -7.85 -4.10 5.43
C THR A 108 -7.59 -5.53 5.89
N GLY A 109 -6.48 -6.13 5.46
CA GLY A 109 -6.31 -7.58 5.53
C GLY A 109 -7.34 -8.31 4.65
N VAL A 110 -7.45 -9.62 4.78
CA VAL A 110 -8.41 -10.40 3.98
C VAL A 110 -9.82 -10.23 4.55
N VAL A 111 -10.70 -9.61 3.77
CA VAL A 111 -12.12 -9.41 4.08
C VAL A 111 -12.94 -10.56 3.51
N LYS A 112 -13.74 -11.21 4.36
CA LYS A 112 -14.43 -12.47 4.02
C LYS A 112 -15.93 -12.34 3.80
N SER A 113 -16.51 -11.16 3.97
CA SER A 113 -17.95 -10.94 3.76
C SER A 113 -18.29 -9.46 3.57
N ASP A 114 -19.46 -9.21 2.97
CA ASP A 114 -20.06 -7.87 2.89
C ASP A 114 -20.28 -7.24 4.27
N GLU A 115 -20.58 -8.05 5.29
CA GLU A 115 -20.75 -7.53 6.66
C GLU A 115 -19.45 -6.91 7.19
N ILE A 116 -18.31 -7.56 6.96
CA ILE A 116 -17.01 -7.02 7.37
C ILE A 116 -16.65 -5.82 6.49
N ALA A 117 -16.88 -5.87 5.18
CA ALA A 117 -16.65 -4.72 4.31
C ALA A 117 -17.46 -3.49 4.72
N LYS A 118 -18.73 -3.69 5.13
CA LYS A 118 -19.57 -2.63 5.67
C LYS A 118 -19.00 -2.02 6.96
N LYS A 119 -18.36 -2.80 7.83
CA LYS A 119 -17.68 -2.25 9.03
C LYS A 119 -16.56 -1.27 8.67
N PHE A 120 -15.80 -1.53 7.61
CA PHE A 120 -14.81 -0.56 7.10
C PHE A 120 -15.50 0.70 6.57
N LYS A 121 -16.56 0.55 5.79
CA LYS A 121 -17.34 1.69 5.27
C LYS A 121 -17.93 2.55 6.38
N ASP A 122 -18.54 1.93 7.39
CA ASP A 122 -19.15 2.61 8.53
C ASP A 122 -18.09 3.31 9.41
N ALA A 123 -16.86 2.79 9.43
CA ALA A 123 -15.70 3.46 10.02
C ALA A 123 -15.18 4.65 9.18
N GLY A 124 -15.79 4.96 8.04
CA GLY A 124 -15.40 6.07 7.19
C GLY A 124 -14.20 5.78 6.27
N VAL A 125 -13.80 4.51 6.13
CA VAL A 125 -12.73 4.15 5.19
C VAL A 125 -13.18 4.45 3.76
N ARG A 126 -12.32 5.20 3.06
CA ARG A 126 -12.55 5.65 1.69
C ARG A 126 -11.76 4.81 0.68
N ILE A 127 -10.51 4.49 1.04
CA ILE A 127 -9.58 3.73 0.20
C ILE A 127 -9.10 2.52 0.98
N ALA A 128 -9.26 1.33 0.39
CA ALA A 128 -8.88 0.06 0.98
C ALA A 128 -7.64 -0.51 0.27
N LEU A 129 -6.63 -0.84 1.06
CA LEU A 129 -5.37 -1.45 0.65
C LEU A 129 -5.36 -2.92 1.09
N LEU A 130 -4.86 -3.79 0.23
CA LEU A 130 -4.55 -5.18 0.54
C LEU A 130 -3.47 -5.67 -0.43
N ASP A 131 -2.52 -6.43 0.09
CA ASP A 131 -1.50 -7.07 -0.74
C ASP A 131 -2.14 -8.17 -1.60
N MET A 132 -1.78 -8.24 -2.87
CA MET A 132 -2.21 -9.29 -3.80
C MET A 132 -1.05 -10.26 -4.06
N VAL A 133 -1.31 -11.54 -3.85
CA VAL A 133 -0.40 -12.64 -4.15
C VAL A 133 -1.08 -13.57 -5.14
N GLY A 134 -0.40 -13.89 -6.24
CA GLY A 134 -0.99 -14.61 -7.37
C GLY A 134 -1.04 -16.13 -7.24
N ASP A 135 -0.66 -16.71 -6.10
CA ASP A 135 -0.62 -18.16 -5.91
C ASP A 135 -0.85 -18.63 -4.46
N ASP A 136 -1.63 -19.70 -4.31
CA ASP A 136 -1.97 -20.31 -3.02
C ASP A 136 -0.75 -20.86 -2.27
N GLU A 137 0.29 -21.26 -3.01
CA GLU A 137 1.51 -21.81 -2.42
C GLU A 137 2.23 -20.75 -1.59
N THR A 138 2.34 -19.53 -2.09
CA THR A 138 2.95 -18.39 -1.37
C THR A 138 2.07 -17.96 -0.20
N ILE A 139 0.74 -17.92 -0.36
CA ILE A 139 -0.18 -17.59 0.75
C ILE A 139 -0.02 -18.60 1.89
N ARG A 140 -0.03 -19.90 1.58
CA ARG A 140 0.14 -20.95 2.59
C ARG A 140 1.54 -20.97 3.19
N ASP A 141 2.58 -20.95 2.36
CA ASP A 141 3.94 -21.26 2.82
C ASP A 141 4.70 -20.03 3.31
N VAL A 142 4.45 -18.85 2.73
CA VAL A 142 5.13 -17.60 3.11
C VAL A 142 4.27 -16.78 4.06
N LEU A 143 2.98 -16.61 3.76
CA LEU A 143 2.09 -15.84 4.64
C LEU A 143 1.58 -16.67 5.82
N GLY A 144 1.54 -18.00 5.70
CA GLY A 144 1.03 -18.87 6.77
C GLY A 144 -0.46 -18.70 7.01
N GLN A 145 -1.19 -18.25 5.98
CA GLN A 145 -2.61 -17.90 6.09
C GLN A 145 -3.49 -19.04 5.59
N PRO A 146 -4.65 -19.28 6.22
CA PRO A 146 -5.60 -20.32 5.82
C PRO A 146 -6.53 -19.80 4.70
N PHE A 147 -5.96 -19.08 3.72
CA PHE A 147 -6.70 -18.42 2.65
C PHE A 147 -6.18 -18.83 1.29
N THR A 148 -6.98 -18.56 0.27
CA THR A 148 -6.70 -18.81 -1.15
C THR A 148 -6.60 -17.50 -1.91
N VAL A 149 -6.08 -17.55 -3.14
CA VAL A 149 -6.12 -16.43 -4.09
C VAL A 149 -7.55 -15.90 -4.27
N GLU A 150 -8.53 -16.80 -4.34
CA GLU A 150 -9.94 -16.43 -4.50
C GLU A 150 -10.47 -15.62 -3.30
N ASP A 151 -9.97 -15.88 -2.09
CA ASP A 151 -10.34 -15.09 -0.91
C ASP A 151 -9.80 -13.65 -0.97
N TYR A 152 -8.60 -13.46 -1.53
CA TYR A 152 -8.02 -12.15 -1.75
C TYR A 152 -8.82 -11.38 -2.81
N LEU A 153 -9.18 -12.03 -3.91
CA LEU A 153 -10.01 -11.44 -4.96
C LEU A 153 -11.40 -11.05 -4.43
N ASN A 154 -12.04 -11.94 -3.67
CA ASN A 154 -13.32 -11.67 -3.05
C ASN A 154 -13.25 -10.55 -2.02
N SER A 155 -12.16 -10.44 -1.26
CA SER A 155 -11.93 -9.30 -0.36
C SER A 155 -12.08 -7.97 -1.10
N PHE A 156 -11.43 -7.81 -2.25
CA PHE A 156 -11.58 -6.61 -3.05
C PHE A 156 -13.00 -6.41 -3.58
N LYS A 157 -13.67 -7.48 -4.03
CA LYS A 157 -15.06 -7.43 -4.51
C LYS A 157 -16.01 -6.96 -3.40
N TYR A 158 -15.90 -7.48 -2.18
CA TYR A 158 -16.69 -7.04 -1.03
C TYR A 158 -16.42 -5.57 -0.68
N LEU A 159 -15.14 -5.16 -0.66
CA LEU A 159 -14.75 -3.78 -0.35
C LEU A 159 -15.30 -2.79 -1.40
N LYS A 160 -15.22 -3.13 -2.70
CA LYS A 160 -15.85 -2.33 -3.77
C LYS A 160 -17.37 -2.32 -3.63
N GLY A 161 -18.00 -3.45 -3.34
CA GLY A 161 -19.44 -3.57 -3.12
C GLY A 161 -19.95 -2.66 -1.99
N ALA A 162 -19.14 -2.46 -0.95
CA ALA A 162 -19.40 -1.50 0.12
C ALA A 162 -19.11 -0.02 -0.25
N GLY A 163 -18.72 0.26 -1.49
CA GLY A 163 -18.49 1.60 -2.02
C GLY A 163 -17.17 2.23 -1.58
N MET A 164 -16.14 1.41 -1.33
CA MET A 164 -14.76 1.87 -1.17
C MET A 164 -14.00 1.81 -2.50
N LYS A 165 -12.98 2.65 -2.62
CA LYS A 165 -11.96 2.50 -3.67
C LYS A 165 -10.96 1.44 -3.25
N VAL A 166 -10.60 0.53 -4.15
CA VAL A 166 -9.63 -0.53 -3.83
C VAL A 166 -8.33 -0.34 -4.59
N THR A 167 -7.21 -0.43 -3.88
CA THR A 167 -5.87 -0.26 -4.46
C THR A 167 -4.97 -1.42 -4.03
N PRO A 168 -5.04 -2.58 -4.72
CA PRO A 168 -4.18 -3.72 -4.46
C PRO A 168 -2.69 -3.36 -4.53
N HIS A 169 -1.90 -4.03 -3.70
CA HIS A 169 -0.44 -3.96 -3.75
C HIS A 169 0.14 -5.27 -4.29
N VAL A 170 0.74 -5.27 -5.47
CA VAL A 170 1.44 -6.44 -6.01
C VAL A 170 2.87 -6.43 -5.50
N ILE A 171 3.26 -7.47 -4.75
CA ILE A 171 4.59 -7.58 -4.13
C ILE A 171 5.54 -8.40 -5.00
N VAL A 172 6.32 -7.70 -5.81
CA VAL A 172 7.31 -8.33 -6.70
C VAL A 172 8.38 -9.07 -5.89
N GLY A 173 8.64 -10.32 -6.24
CA GLY A 173 9.65 -11.18 -5.62
C GLY A 173 9.14 -11.92 -4.36
N LEU A 174 7.88 -11.76 -3.96
CA LEU A 174 7.31 -12.55 -2.86
C LEU A 174 6.85 -13.94 -3.33
N SER A 175 6.34 -14.04 -4.55
CA SER A 175 5.81 -15.30 -5.07
C SER A 175 6.89 -16.39 -5.13
N LYS A 176 6.55 -17.58 -4.67
CA LYS A 176 7.36 -18.80 -4.83
C LYS A 176 7.47 -19.24 -6.30
N ARG A 177 6.59 -18.75 -7.17
CA ARG A 177 6.67 -18.93 -8.63
C ARG A 177 7.57 -17.90 -9.31
N GLY A 178 8.21 -17.02 -8.54
CA GLY A 178 9.01 -15.92 -9.06
C GLY A 178 8.15 -14.88 -9.79
N VAL A 179 8.76 -14.14 -10.71
CA VAL A 179 8.09 -13.03 -11.43
C VAL A 179 6.82 -13.46 -12.16
N GLU A 180 6.74 -14.71 -12.63
CA GLU A 180 5.52 -15.24 -13.26
C GLU A 180 4.32 -15.22 -12.31
N GLY A 181 4.53 -15.46 -11.02
CA GLY A 181 3.47 -15.35 -10.01
C GLY A 181 3.05 -13.90 -9.77
N ASP A 182 4.00 -12.96 -9.84
CA ASP A 182 3.73 -11.53 -9.69
C ASP A 182 2.97 -10.96 -10.91
N LEU A 183 3.31 -11.43 -12.12
CA LEU A 183 2.58 -11.13 -13.35
C LEU A 183 1.18 -11.75 -13.34
N HIS A 184 1.05 -12.98 -12.86
CA HIS A 184 -0.25 -13.64 -12.69
C HIS A 184 -1.14 -12.89 -11.69
N ALA A 185 -0.59 -12.29 -10.64
CA ALA A 185 -1.35 -11.44 -9.73
C ALA A 185 -2.03 -10.27 -10.47
N LEU A 186 -1.35 -9.65 -11.45
CA LEU A 186 -1.95 -8.62 -12.31
C LEU A 186 -3.06 -9.20 -13.19
N ASP A 187 -2.87 -10.41 -13.75
CA ASP A 187 -3.91 -11.05 -14.56
C ASP A 187 -5.21 -11.25 -13.78
N LEU A 188 -5.10 -11.73 -12.53
CA LEU A 188 -6.23 -11.96 -11.63
C LEU A 188 -6.93 -10.66 -11.21
N LEU A 189 -6.17 -9.57 -11.03
CA LEU A 189 -6.75 -8.27 -10.65
C LEU A 189 -7.67 -7.67 -11.71
N LYS A 190 -7.62 -8.13 -12.97
CA LYS A 190 -8.59 -7.71 -13.99
C LYS A 190 -10.03 -8.03 -13.60
N GLU A 191 -10.26 -9.14 -12.90
CA GLU A 191 -11.59 -9.53 -12.39
C GLU A 191 -12.15 -8.59 -11.32
N VAL A 192 -11.26 -7.88 -10.62
CA VAL A 192 -11.61 -6.93 -9.56
C VAL A 192 -11.88 -5.54 -10.12
N SER A 193 -11.28 -5.21 -11.27
CA SER A 193 -11.28 -3.85 -11.84
C SER A 193 -10.88 -2.81 -10.79
N PRO A 194 -9.63 -2.86 -10.27
CA PRO A 194 -9.19 -2.01 -9.16
C PRO A 194 -9.24 -0.53 -9.52
N ASP A 195 -9.27 0.34 -8.51
CA ASP A 195 -9.29 1.79 -8.72
C ASP A 195 -7.88 2.40 -8.86
N ALA A 196 -6.84 1.66 -8.44
CA ALA A 196 -5.43 1.83 -8.81
C ALA A 196 -4.66 0.53 -8.58
N VAL A 197 -3.49 0.40 -9.19
CA VAL A 197 -2.56 -0.71 -8.95
C VAL A 197 -1.26 -0.17 -8.39
N ILE A 198 -0.82 -0.70 -7.25
CA ILE A 198 0.42 -0.29 -6.60
C ILE A 198 1.40 -1.44 -6.70
N VAL A 199 2.55 -1.21 -7.33
CA VAL A 199 3.61 -2.20 -7.46
C VAL A 199 4.67 -1.91 -6.40
N VAL A 200 4.88 -2.86 -5.51
CA VAL A 200 5.91 -2.84 -4.44
C VAL A 200 6.89 -3.98 -4.66
N GLY A 201 8.07 -3.90 -4.05
CA GLY A 201 9.08 -4.95 -4.14
C GLY A 201 9.38 -5.53 -2.77
N LEU A 202 9.57 -6.86 -2.70
CA LEU A 202 9.98 -7.53 -1.48
C LEU A 202 11.27 -6.92 -0.93
N MET A 203 11.23 -6.49 0.33
CA MET A 203 12.39 -6.06 1.10
C MET A 203 12.59 -7.03 2.26
N PRO A 204 13.61 -7.90 2.20
CA PRO A 204 14.02 -8.75 3.32
C PRO A 204 14.21 -7.91 4.59
N LEU A 205 13.47 -8.21 5.65
CA LEU A 205 13.57 -7.50 6.92
C LEU A 205 14.44 -8.29 7.89
N VAL A 206 15.38 -7.60 8.54
CA VAL A 206 16.27 -8.17 9.56
C VAL A 206 15.44 -8.84 10.67
N GLY A 207 15.83 -10.04 11.07
CA GLY A 207 15.15 -10.82 12.11
C GLY A 207 13.86 -11.51 11.66
N THR A 208 13.57 -11.55 10.35
CA THR A 208 12.49 -12.37 9.79
C THR A 208 13.01 -13.68 9.22
N LYS A 209 12.11 -14.64 8.97
CA LYS A 209 12.46 -15.93 8.35
C LYS A 209 12.92 -15.76 6.89
N MET A 210 12.75 -14.58 6.31
CA MET A 210 13.16 -14.25 4.95
C MET A 210 14.19 -13.12 4.91
N GLN A 211 14.90 -12.84 6.01
CA GLN A 211 15.91 -11.78 6.05
C GLN A 211 17.04 -11.98 5.00
N ASP A 212 17.32 -13.23 4.64
CA ASP A 212 18.38 -13.61 3.69
C ASP A 212 17.83 -13.94 2.29
N PHE A 213 16.54 -13.67 2.04
CA PHE A 213 15.94 -13.88 0.72
C PHE A 213 16.43 -12.85 -0.29
N ARG A 214 16.43 -13.20 -1.58
CA ARG A 214 16.79 -12.24 -2.63
C ARG A 214 15.72 -11.15 -2.76
N GLN A 215 16.17 -9.94 -3.06
CA GLN A 215 15.31 -8.86 -3.55
C GLN A 215 14.93 -9.10 -5.03
N PRO A 216 13.78 -8.60 -5.51
CA PRO A 216 13.45 -8.61 -6.93
C PRO A 216 14.44 -7.73 -7.70
N SER A 217 14.98 -8.22 -8.80
CA SER A 217 15.88 -7.46 -9.66
C SER A 217 15.19 -6.24 -10.29
N PRO A 218 15.95 -5.21 -10.73
CA PRO A 218 15.39 -4.10 -11.50
C PRO A 218 14.58 -4.56 -12.72
N GLN A 219 15.00 -5.61 -13.41
CA GLN A 219 14.31 -6.16 -14.57
C GLN A 219 12.97 -6.79 -14.21
N GLU A 220 12.87 -7.49 -13.08
CA GLU A 220 11.60 -8.04 -12.58
C GLU A 220 10.64 -6.91 -12.20
N MET A 221 11.14 -5.87 -11.52
CA MET A 221 10.33 -4.67 -11.21
C MET A 221 9.83 -3.99 -12.49
N GLU A 222 10.71 -3.75 -13.47
CA GLU A 222 10.35 -3.15 -14.76
C GLU A 222 9.30 -3.99 -15.51
N ALA A 223 9.42 -5.32 -15.50
CA ALA A 223 8.47 -6.21 -16.17
C ALA A 223 7.05 -6.13 -15.56
N VAL A 224 6.95 -6.15 -14.23
CA VAL A 224 5.65 -6.06 -13.54
C VAL A 224 5.05 -4.67 -13.70
N ILE A 225 5.84 -3.60 -13.55
CA ILE A 225 5.38 -2.21 -13.74
C ILE A 225 4.89 -1.99 -15.17
N ARG A 226 5.62 -2.52 -16.17
CA ARG A 226 5.23 -2.49 -17.58
C ARG A 226 3.87 -3.14 -17.79
N LYS A 227 3.71 -4.40 -17.38
CA LYS A 227 2.44 -5.12 -17.51
C LYS A 227 1.30 -4.38 -16.79
N ALA A 228 1.54 -3.87 -15.58
CA ALA A 228 0.55 -3.10 -14.85
C ALA A 228 0.10 -1.86 -15.63
N ARG A 229 1.01 -1.13 -16.26
CA ARG A 229 0.65 0.02 -17.09
C ARG A 229 -0.12 -0.38 -18.34
N ASP A 230 0.31 -1.45 -19.01
CA ASP A 230 -0.27 -1.91 -20.29
C ASP A 230 -1.68 -2.48 -20.12
N GLU A 231 -1.98 -3.10 -18.98
CA GLU A 231 -3.25 -3.80 -18.76
C GLU A 231 -4.31 -2.98 -18.03
N PHE A 232 -3.92 -1.93 -17.31
CA PHE A 232 -4.83 -1.14 -16.48
C PHE A 232 -4.83 0.31 -16.94
N ASP A 233 -6.01 0.90 -17.18
CA ASP A 233 -6.16 2.33 -17.50
C ASP A 233 -6.20 3.23 -16.25
N VAL A 234 -6.40 2.63 -15.08
CA VAL A 234 -6.42 3.30 -13.78
C VAL A 234 -5.02 3.75 -13.35
N PRO A 235 -4.88 4.56 -12.30
CA PRO A 235 -3.57 4.93 -11.78
C PRO A 235 -2.70 3.71 -11.46
N VAL A 236 -1.46 3.74 -11.96
CA VAL A 236 -0.41 2.76 -11.64
C VAL A 236 0.71 3.47 -10.89
N MET A 237 1.13 2.88 -9.77
CA MET A 237 2.09 3.47 -8.85
C MET A 237 3.29 2.56 -8.61
N LEU A 238 4.47 3.15 -8.59
CA LEU A 238 5.65 2.53 -7.99
C LEU A 238 5.67 2.84 -6.48
N GLY A 239 5.24 1.86 -5.69
CA GLY A 239 4.90 1.98 -4.26
C GLY A 239 6.10 2.10 -3.32
N CYS A 240 5.83 2.45 -2.06
CA CYS A 240 6.83 2.87 -1.09
C CYS A 240 7.84 1.78 -0.68
N ALA A 241 7.35 0.56 -0.48
CA ALA A 241 8.14 -0.61 -0.09
C ALA A 241 8.77 -1.22 -1.34
N ARG A 242 10.06 -0.98 -1.56
CA ARG A 242 10.82 -1.62 -2.64
C ARG A 242 12.32 -1.48 -2.38
N PRO A 243 13.14 -2.40 -2.90
CA PRO A 243 14.59 -2.24 -2.93
C PRO A 243 15.04 -0.87 -3.47
N ARG A 244 16.19 -0.40 -2.98
CA ARG A 244 16.75 0.93 -3.26
C ARG A 244 18.22 0.85 -3.63
N GLY A 245 18.78 1.98 -4.04
CA GLY A 245 20.18 2.11 -4.45
C GLY A 245 20.32 2.36 -5.96
N SER A 246 21.55 2.54 -6.40
CA SER A 246 21.88 2.97 -7.77
C SER A 246 21.31 2.07 -8.86
N SER A 247 21.21 0.76 -8.61
CA SER A 247 20.58 -0.19 -9.55
C SER A 247 19.08 0.04 -9.74
N TYR A 248 18.38 0.55 -8.72
CA TYR A 248 16.93 0.80 -8.76
C TYR A 248 16.56 2.21 -9.24
N LEU A 249 17.52 3.14 -9.31
CA LEU A 249 17.31 4.43 -9.99
C LEU A 249 16.85 4.22 -11.44
N ARG A 250 17.33 3.16 -12.09
CA ARG A 250 16.89 2.75 -13.43
C ARG A 250 15.38 2.43 -13.45
N VAL A 251 14.85 1.75 -12.44
CA VAL A 251 13.42 1.41 -12.34
C VAL A 251 12.58 2.67 -12.22
N GLU A 252 13.05 3.66 -11.46
CA GLU A 252 12.35 4.94 -11.32
C GLU A 252 12.34 5.75 -12.62
N LYS A 253 13.49 5.83 -13.32
CA LYS A 253 13.57 6.47 -14.64
C LYS A 253 12.70 5.75 -15.67
N PHE A 254 12.71 4.42 -15.66
CA PHE A 254 11.80 3.61 -16.47
C PHE A 254 10.34 3.96 -16.16
N ALA A 255 9.95 4.08 -14.89
CA ALA A 255 8.59 4.45 -14.50
C ALA A 255 8.19 5.85 -15.02
N VAL A 256 9.11 6.83 -14.99
CA VAL A 256 8.90 8.17 -15.56
C VAL A 256 8.60 8.07 -17.06
N ASP A 257 9.48 7.39 -17.80
CA ASP A 257 9.43 7.32 -19.27
C ASP A 257 8.27 6.44 -19.77
N TYR A 258 7.92 5.38 -19.03
CA TYR A 258 6.85 4.45 -19.39
C TYR A 258 5.45 4.94 -18.97
N GLY A 259 5.34 6.17 -18.46
CA GLY A 259 4.04 6.79 -18.16
C GLY A 259 3.34 6.23 -16.92
N ILE A 260 4.10 5.78 -15.92
CA ILE A 260 3.56 5.44 -14.59
C ILE A 260 3.08 6.72 -13.90
N ASP A 261 1.94 6.66 -13.22
CA ASP A 261 1.26 7.86 -12.74
C ASP A 261 1.91 8.43 -11.46
N GLY A 262 2.61 7.61 -10.69
CA GLY A 262 3.39 8.13 -9.57
C GLY A 262 4.40 7.20 -8.94
N ILE A 263 5.24 7.79 -8.09
CA ILE A 263 6.40 7.15 -7.46
C ILE A 263 6.46 7.59 -5.99
N ALA A 264 6.49 6.64 -5.07
CA ALA A 264 6.72 6.92 -3.66
C ALA A 264 8.21 6.90 -3.31
N PHE A 265 8.64 7.91 -2.53
CA PHE A 265 10.02 8.17 -2.13
C PHE A 265 10.99 8.13 -3.32
N PRO A 266 10.81 8.94 -4.38
CA PRO A 266 11.74 8.96 -5.51
C PRO A 266 13.15 9.38 -5.06
N GLU A 267 14.20 8.90 -5.71
CA GLU A 267 15.53 9.50 -5.54
C GLU A 267 15.55 10.93 -6.10
N GLU A 268 16.44 11.78 -5.59
CA GLU A 268 16.54 13.18 -6.05
C GLU A 268 16.81 13.25 -7.56
N GLU A 269 17.67 12.36 -8.06
CA GLU A 269 17.98 12.25 -9.49
C GLU A 269 16.77 11.85 -10.33
N THR A 270 15.77 11.15 -9.75
CA THR A 270 14.51 10.84 -10.42
C THR A 270 13.64 12.10 -10.54
N ILE A 271 13.60 12.93 -9.50
CA ILE A 271 12.84 14.19 -9.51
C ILE A 271 13.39 15.10 -10.61
N GLU A 272 14.71 15.29 -10.65
CA GLU A 272 15.38 16.09 -11.68
C GLU A 272 15.20 15.50 -13.07
N TYR A 273 15.31 14.18 -13.21
CA TYR A 273 15.06 13.50 -14.48
C TYR A 273 13.62 13.74 -14.98
N ALA A 274 12.64 13.71 -14.08
CA ALA A 274 11.23 13.88 -14.41
C ALA A 274 10.86 15.33 -14.77
N ARG A 275 11.47 16.34 -14.13
CA ARG A 275 11.14 17.78 -14.38
C ARG A 275 11.32 18.20 -15.83
N GLY A 276 12.32 17.64 -16.52
CA GLY A 276 12.55 17.89 -17.94
C GLY A 276 11.57 17.18 -18.88
N ARG A 277 10.64 16.37 -18.37
CA ARG A 277 9.79 15.45 -19.16
C ARG A 277 8.32 15.56 -18.82
N ARG A 278 7.95 15.68 -17.55
CA ARG A 278 6.57 15.62 -17.07
C ARG A 278 6.31 16.73 -16.07
N GLU A 279 5.08 17.22 -16.03
CA GLU A 279 4.61 17.99 -14.88
C GLU A 279 4.67 17.11 -13.63
N ILE A 280 5.13 17.67 -12.52
CA ILE A 280 5.30 16.96 -11.25
C ILE A 280 4.37 17.56 -10.20
N HIS A 281 3.68 16.69 -9.47
CA HIS A 281 2.95 17.02 -8.27
C HIS A 281 3.62 16.34 -7.06
N LEU A 282 3.91 17.12 -6.01
CA LEU A 282 4.50 16.60 -4.77
C LEU A 282 3.41 16.45 -3.71
N SER A 283 3.36 15.31 -3.05
CA SER A 283 2.36 14.99 -2.03
C SER A 283 2.96 14.34 -0.79
N SER A 284 2.45 14.76 0.36
CA SER A 284 2.73 14.17 1.67
C SER A 284 1.89 12.91 1.98
N ALA A 285 0.99 12.53 1.07
CA ALA A 285 0.03 11.45 1.28
C ALA A 285 0.64 10.05 1.11
N CYS A 286 -0.17 9.02 1.41
CA CYS A 286 0.17 7.63 1.10
C CYS A 286 0.20 7.38 -0.43
N CYS A 287 0.95 6.38 -0.88
CA CYS A 287 0.89 5.92 -2.27
C CYS A 287 -0.52 5.44 -2.70
N GLY A 288 -1.36 4.96 -1.77
CA GLY A 288 -2.77 4.66 -2.04
C GLY A 288 -3.64 5.88 -2.36
N ASN A 289 -3.20 7.09 -1.98
CA ASN A 289 -3.93 8.33 -2.23
C ASN A 289 -3.93 8.74 -3.71
N VAL A 290 -3.12 8.10 -4.56
CA VAL A 290 -3.10 8.36 -6.00
C VAL A 290 -4.49 8.32 -6.65
N VAL A 291 -5.37 7.45 -6.15
CA VAL A 291 -6.75 7.36 -6.63
C VAL A 291 -7.51 8.66 -6.36
N GLN A 292 -7.32 9.22 -5.16
CA GLN A 292 -7.91 10.48 -4.77
C GLN A 292 -7.36 11.63 -5.60
N ASP A 293 -6.03 11.70 -5.76
CA ASP A 293 -5.36 12.81 -6.42
C ASP A 293 -5.65 12.87 -7.93
N ILE A 294 -5.73 11.71 -8.58
CA ILE A 294 -5.96 11.61 -10.03
C ILE A 294 -7.45 11.58 -10.38
N LEU A 295 -8.24 10.77 -9.67
CA LEU A 295 -9.67 10.65 -10.00
C LEU A 295 -10.53 11.73 -9.34
N ARG A 296 -9.98 12.50 -8.38
CA ARG A 296 -10.67 13.57 -7.64
C ARG A 296 -12.00 13.12 -7.03
N VAL A 297 -12.05 11.87 -6.61
CA VAL A 297 -13.28 11.21 -6.14
C VAL A 297 -13.65 11.62 -4.73
#